data_AF-A0A1J5WYK8-F1
#
_entry.id   AF-A0A1J5WYK8-F1
#
_cell.length_a   1.000
_cell.length_b   1.000
_cell.length_c   1.000
_cell.angle_alpha   90.00
_cell.angle_beta   90.00
_cell.angle_gamma   90.00
#
_symmetry.space_group_name_H-M   'P 1'
#
loop_
_entity.id
_entity.type
_entity.pdbx_description
1 polymer ?
#
loop_
_entity_poly.entity_id
_entity_poly.type
_entity_poly.pdbx_seq_one_letter_code
_entity_poly.pdbx_strand_id
1 'polypeptide(L)'
;MESAGEEQGKGCCARVSETEEAVDGGRKCKLYVIELSFGDREWTVKRRYSEFVRLYEEMRKARTVPVGLPSLPPKGLFSRQNEVFFQNRRRRLDEICEFLFSRENAAFFLVQNRACYLFFGLDSLPHRAREAEPAQTSDPGTHGDEIAKQEECLSILSGVVQKQREIGRRLQSKITFQASSVAKLQEQSEALRERIKKEEGRVGGGL
;
A
#
# COMPACT_ATOMS: atom_id res chain seq x y z
N MET A 1 -39.32 -13.40 20.18
CA MET A 1 -38.92 -12.83 18.89
C MET A 1 -37.77 -11.88 19.18
N GLU A 2 -36.57 -12.44 19.34
CA GLU A 2 -35.34 -11.67 19.46
C GLU A 2 -34.85 -11.38 18.06
N SER A 3 -34.78 -10.10 17.71
CA SER A 3 -34.19 -9.62 16.46
C SER A 3 -32.68 -9.82 16.56
N ALA A 4 -32.16 -10.75 15.76
CA ALA A 4 -30.73 -10.88 15.52
C ALA A 4 -30.22 -9.56 14.91
N GLY A 5 -29.44 -8.82 15.69
CA GLY A 5 -28.67 -7.68 15.20
C GLY A 5 -27.63 -8.19 14.23
N GLU A 6 -27.81 -7.87 12.96
CA GLU A 6 -26.83 -8.09 11.90
C GLU A 6 -25.64 -7.17 12.20
N GLU A 7 -24.60 -7.70 12.87
CA GLU A 7 -23.29 -7.05 12.95
C GLU A 7 -22.73 -6.94 11.53
N GLN A 8 -23.13 -5.89 10.82
CA GLN A 8 -22.45 -5.44 9.62
C GLN A 8 -21.04 -5.07 10.05
N GLY A 9 -20.10 -6.02 9.88
CA GLY A 9 -18.71 -5.85 10.25
C GLY A 9 -18.20 -4.51 9.75
N LYS A 10 -17.84 -3.62 10.69
CA LYS A 10 -17.39 -2.27 10.39
C LYS A 10 -16.24 -2.34 9.39
N GLY A 11 -16.51 -1.92 8.16
CA GLY A 11 -15.54 -1.91 7.08
C GLY A 11 -14.38 -0.95 7.36
N CYS A 12 -13.35 -1.02 6.52
CA CYS A 12 -12.30 0.00 6.52
C CYS A 12 -12.74 1.21 5.68
N CYS A 13 -12.52 2.41 6.21
CA CYS A 13 -12.89 3.66 5.56
C CYS A 13 -11.81 4.71 5.80
N ALA A 14 -11.60 5.60 4.82
CA ALA A 14 -10.77 6.78 4.96
C ALA A 14 -11.45 7.95 4.25
N ARG A 15 -11.63 9.07 4.95
CA ARG A 15 -12.23 10.29 4.39
C ARG A 15 -11.44 11.53 4.80
N VAL A 16 -11.28 12.46 3.87
CA VAL A 16 -10.74 13.80 4.13
C VAL A 16 -11.89 14.75 4.49
N SER A 17 -12.17 14.88 5.79
CA SER A 17 -13.33 15.64 6.28
C SER A 17 -13.17 17.14 6.11
N GLU A 18 -12.05 17.69 6.57
CA GLU A 18 -11.83 19.14 6.60
C GLU A 18 -10.36 19.55 6.39
N THR A 19 -10.12 20.87 6.41
CA THR A 19 -8.76 21.44 6.36
C THR A 19 -8.52 22.39 7.50
N GLU A 20 -7.34 22.30 8.11
CA GLU A 20 -6.89 23.18 9.18
C GLU A 20 -5.70 24.04 8.74
N GLU A 21 -5.55 25.24 9.32
CA GLU A 21 -4.32 26.01 9.21
C GLU A 21 -3.35 25.64 10.33
N ALA A 22 -2.09 25.42 9.98
CA ALA A 22 -1.02 25.16 10.92
C ALA A 22 0.23 25.98 10.58
N VAL A 23 1.08 26.20 11.58
CA VAL A 23 2.39 26.85 11.39
C VAL A 23 3.47 25.79 11.49
N ASP A 24 4.22 25.58 10.40
CA ASP A 24 5.37 24.68 10.36
C ASP A 24 6.62 25.49 9.97
N GLY A 25 7.63 25.49 10.84
CA GLY A 25 8.87 26.26 10.63
C GLY A 25 8.62 27.75 10.38
N GLY A 26 7.66 28.36 11.08
CA GLY A 26 7.29 29.77 10.95
C GLY A 26 6.45 30.11 9.71
N ARG A 27 6.07 29.13 8.89
CA ARG A 27 5.23 29.33 7.70
C ARG A 27 3.86 28.72 7.87
N LYS A 28 2.82 29.48 7.51
CA LYS A 28 1.44 28.97 7.44
C LYS A 28 1.34 27.88 6.37
N CYS A 29 0.69 26.78 6.70
CA CYS A 29 0.41 25.67 5.80
C CYS A 29 -1.00 25.12 6.06
N LYS A 30 -1.58 24.46 5.07
CA LYS A 30 -2.86 23.75 5.22
C LYS A 30 -2.63 22.27 5.49
N LEU A 31 -3.26 21.77 6.53
CA LEU A 31 -3.39 20.35 6.86
C LEU A 31 -4.74 19.83 6.37
N TYR A 32 -4.75 18.60 5.90
CA TYR A 32 -5.94 17.83 5.58
C TYR A 32 -6.18 16.86 6.74
N VAL A 33 -7.37 16.93 7.32
CA VAL A 33 -7.82 16.05 8.40
C VAL A 33 -8.39 14.80 7.75
N ILE A 34 -7.78 13.65 8.03
CA ILE A 34 -8.17 12.35 7.47
C ILE A 34 -8.76 11.51 8.59
N GLU A 35 -10.05 11.26 8.53
CA GLU A 35 -10.78 10.37 9.41
C GLU A 35 -10.68 8.94 8.88
N LEU A 36 -10.29 8.01 9.75
CA LEU A 36 -9.99 6.64 9.42
C LEU A 36 -10.79 5.72 10.33
N SER A 37 -11.34 4.65 9.76
CA SER A 37 -11.90 3.55 10.52
C SER A 37 -11.40 2.21 10.01
N PHE A 38 -11.18 1.28 10.94
CA PHE A 38 -10.80 -0.10 10.63
C PHE A 38 -11.35 -1.02 11.72
N GLY A 39 -12.41 -1.77 11.39
CA GLY A 39 -13.15 -2.52 12.40
C GLY A 39 -13.73 -1.57 13.45
N ASP A 40 -13.48 -1.85 14.72
CA ASP A 40 -13.94 -1.01 15.85
C ASP A 40 -13.02 0.16 16.20
N ARG A 41 -11.96 0.39 15.42
CA ARG A 41 -11.03 1.48 15.67
C ARG A 41 -11.33 2.65 14.76
N GLU A 42 -11.36 3.83 15.35
CA GLU A 42 -11.49 5.10 14.66
C GLU A 42 -10.37 6.02 15.14
N TRP A 43 -9.74 6.72 14.21
CA TRP A 43 -8.71 7.70 14.53
C TRP A 43 -8.62 8.74 13.42
N THR A 44 -7.86 9.79 13.69
CA THR A 44 -7.66 10.89 12.76
C THR A 44 -6.18 11.14 12.59
N VAL A 45 -5.75 11.38 11.34
CA VAL A 45 -4.41 11.86 11.04
C VAL A 45 -4.48 13.18 10.29
N LYS A 46 -3.49 14.04 10.53
CA LYS A 46 -3.38 15.35 9.86
C LYS A 46 -2.17 15.32 8.93
N ARG A 47 -2.39 15.58 7.64
CA ARG A 47 -1.35 15.52 6.62
C ARG A 47 -1.37 16.73 5.71
N ARG A 48 -0.20 17.24 5.34
CA ARG A 48 -0.07 18.29 4.32
C ARG A 48 -0.08 17.67 2.94
N TYR A 49 -0.45 18.47 1.93
CA TYR A 49 -0.38 18.04 0.53
C TYR A 49 1.03 17.51 0.13
N SER A 50 2.10 18.13 0.64
CA SER A 50 3.48 17.67 0.37
C SER A 50 3.77 16.26 0.91
N GLU A 51 3.07 15.82 1.95
CA GLU A 51 3.22 14.45 2.48
C GLU A 51 2.54 13.43 1.57
N PHE A 52 1.41 13.78 0.94
CA PHE A 52 0.81 12.94 -0.11
C PHE A 52 1.75 12.79 -1.32
N VAL A 53 2.42 13.88 -1.72
CA VAL A 53 3.42 13.81 -2.80
C VAL A 53 4.54 12.83 -2.45
N ARG A 54 5.10 12.94 -1.24
CA ARG A 54 6.13 12.01 -0.75
C ARG A 54 5.62 10.57 -0.71
N LEU A 55 4.40 10.34 -0.24
CA LEU A 55 3.79 9.01 -0.24
C LEU A 55 3.75 8.39 -1.64
N TYR A 56 3.30 9.15 -2.65
CA TYR A 56 3.30 8.68 -4.05
C TYR A 56 4.69 8.38 -4.58
N GLU A 57 5.67 9.24 -4.27
CA GLU A 57 7.05 9.03 -4.67
C GLU A 57 7.61 7.75 -4.05
N GLU A 58 7.36 7.50 -2.77
CA GLU A 58 7.78 6.27 -2.08
C GLU A 58 7.09 5.02 -2.67
N MET A 59 5.78 5.07 -2.93
CA MET A 59 5.07 3.97 -3.60
C MET A 59 5.63 3.72 -5.00
N ARG A 60 5.98 4.77 -5.76
CA ARG A 60 6.56 4.66 -7.10
C ARG A 60 7.94 4.05 -7.06
N LYS A 61 8.81 4.49 -6.14
CA LYS A 61 10.15 3.91 -5.94
C LYS A 61 10.08 2.42 -5.57
N ALA A 62 9.15 2.06 -4.69
CA ALA A 62 8.91 0.69 -4.26
C ALA A 62 8.19 -0.17 -5.32
N ARG A 63 7.72 0.43 -6.43
CA ARG A 63 6.89 -0.21 -7.46
C ARG A 63 5.60 -0.84 -6.89
N THR A 64 5.03 -0.20 -5.88
CA THR A 64 3.79 -0.64 -5.21
C THR A 64 2.61 0.28 -5.49
N VAL A 65 2.67 1.12 -6.54
CA VAL A 65 1.54 1.98 -6.92
C VAL A 65 0.40 1.08 -7.42
N PRO A 66 -0.79 1.12 -6.77
CA PRO A 66 -1.95 0.38 -7.24
C PRO A 66 -2.33 0.74 -8.68
N VAL A 67 -2.79 -0.27 -9.43
CA VAL A 67 -3.46 -0.02 -10.71
C VAL A 67 -4.79 0.69 -10.44
N GLY A 68 -5.05 1.79 -11.13
CA GLY A 68 -6.29 2.56 -10.97
C GLY A 68 -6.26 3.60 -9.85
N LEU A 69 -5.14 3.75 -9.14
CA LEU A 69 -5.00 4.83 -8.16
C LEU A 69 -5.15 6.20 -8.85
N PRO A 70 -6.04 7.10 -8.37
CA PRO A 70 -6.22 8.43 -8.96
C PRO A 70 -4.93 9.24 -8.98
N SER A 71 -4.75 10.12 -9.97
CA SER A 71 -3.55 10.97 -10.00
C SER A 71 -3.61 12.09 -8.95
N LEU A 72 -2.45 12.43 -8.36
CA LEU A 72 -2.37 13.56 -7.43
C LEU A 72 -2.83 14.86 -8.10
N PRO A 73 -3.60 15.71 -7.38
CA PRO A 73 -3.94 17.03 -7.87
C PRO A 73 -2.66 17.83 -8.14
N PRO A 74 -2.60 18.69 -9.17
CA PRO A 74 -1.38 19.43 -9.48
C PRO A 74 -0.93 20.30 -8.30
N LYS A 75 0.39 20.36 -8.10
CA LYS A 75 1.05 21.28 -7.17
C LYS A 75 0.96 22.68 -7.77
N GLY A 76 -0.23 23.30 -7.78
CA GLY A 76 -0.55 24.52 -8.55
C GLY A 76 0.59 25.54 -8.58
N LEU A 77 1.35 25.53 -9.68
CA LEU A 77 2.52 26.40 -9.88
C LEU A 77 2.11 27.81 -10.32
N PHE A 78 0.85 28.02 -10.73
CA PHE A 78 0.38 29.27 -11.35
C PHE A 78 -1.08 29.67 -11.04
N SER A 79 -1.75 29.02 -10.08
CA SER A 79 -3.15 29.34 -9.76
C SER A 79 -3.25 30.19 -8.50
N ARG A 80 -4.09 31.23 -8.52
CA ARG A 80 -4.54 31.92 -7.30
C ARG A 80 -5.15 30.85 -6.38
N GLN A 81 -4.52 30.63 -5.23
CA GLN A 81 -4.96 29.64 -4.23
C GLN A 81 -6.27 30.10 -3.58
N ASN A 82 -7.35 29.99 -4.33
CA ASN A 82 -8.69 30.32 -3.89
C ASN A 82 -9.35 29.11 -3.23
N GLU A 83 -10.50 29.33 -2.58
CA GLU A 83 -11.22 28.29 -1.86
C GLU A 83 -11.59 27.11 -2.76
N VAL A 84 -12.01 27.38 -4.01
CA VAL A 84 -12.33 26.37 -5.03
C VAL A 84 -11.14 25.45 -5.32
N PHE A 85 -9.92 25.99 -5.37
CA PHE A 85 -8.71 25.19 -5.55
C PHE A 85 -8.48 24.23 -4.39
N PHE A 86 -8.67 24.69 -3.15
CA PHE A 86 -8.50 23.85 -1.97
C PHE A 86 -9.58 22.78 -1.86
N GLN A 87 -10.83 23.10 -2.21
CA GLN A 87 -11.93 22.13 -2.25
C GLN A 87 -11.70 21.05 -3.31
N ASN A 88 -11.30 21.43 -4.53
CA ASN A 88 -10.96 20.46 -5.58
C ASN A 88 -9.79 19.56 -5.18
N ARG A 89 -8.77 20.13 -4.53
CA ARG A 89 -7.66 19.36 -3.99
C ARG A 89 -8.13 18.41 -2.89
N ARG A 90 -8.95 18.89 -1.93
CA ARG A 90 -9.51 18.06 -0.85
C ARG A 90 -10.26 16.86 -1.42
N ARG A 91 -11.18 17.09 -2.36
CA ARG A 91 -11.96 16.03 -3.01
C ARG A 91 -11.07 14.98 -3.69
N ARG A 92 -10.04 15.40 -4.42
CA ARG A 92 -9.12 14.43 -5.05
C ARG A 92 -8.26 13.66 -4.05
N LEU A 93 -7.87 14.28 -2.94
CA LEU A 93 -7.16 13.58 -1.88
C LEU A 93 -8.08 12.59 -1.16
N ASP A 94 -9.36 12.93 -1.02
CA ASP A 94 -10.41 12.05 -0.50
C ASP A 94 -10.55 10.78 -1.36
N GLU A 95 -10.72 10.94 -2.68
CA GLU A 95 -10.77 9.84 -3.66
C GLU A 95 -9.53 8.92 -3.56
N ILE A 96 -8.35 9.48 -3.30
CA ILE A 96 -7.11 8.72 -3.10
C ILE A 96 -7.12 7.95 -1.78
N CYS A 97 -7.57 8.59 -0.69
CA CYS A 97 -7.68 7.96 0.62
C CYS A 97 -8.69 6.80 0.57
N GLU A 98 -9.89 7.03 0.04
CA GLU A 98 -10.92 6.02 -0.15
C GLU A 98 -10.40 4.84 -0.98
N PHE A 99 -9.69 5.11 -2.08
CA PHE A 99 -9.10 4.06 -2.90
C PHE A 99 -8.07 3.22 -2.13
N LEU A 100 -7.12 3.87 -1.45
CA LEU A 100 -6.03 3.17 -0.74
C LEU A 100 -6.53 2.39 0.48
N PHE A 101 -7.60 2.87 1.11
CA PHE A 101 -8.20 2.30 2.31
C PHE A 101 -9.46 1.48 2.02
N SER A 102 -9.78 1.20 0.75
CA SER A 102 -10.89 0.32 0.37
C SER A 102 -10.63 -1.12 0.83
N ARG A 103 -11.69 -1.91 1.01
CA ARG A 103 -11.59 -3.29 1.51
C ARG A 103 -10.65 -4.16 0.69
N GLU A 104 -10.64 -3.98 -0.62
CA GLU A 104 -9.83 -4.74 -1.58
C GLU A 104 -8.34 -4.37 -1.50
N ASN A 105 -8.06 -3.14 -1.08
CA ASN A 105 -6.76 -2.50 -1.18
C ASN A 105 -6.05 -2.42 0.17
N ALA A 106 -6.78 -2.15 1.25
CA ALA A 106 -6.25 -1.87 2.59
C ALA A 106 -5.32 -2.97 3.10
N ALA A 107 -5.73 -4.24 3.02
CA ALA A 107 -4.92 -5.36 3.50
C ALA A 107 -3.58 -5.49 2.75
N PHE A 108 -3.57 -5.15 1.46
CA PHE A 108 -2.35 -5.20 0.66
C PHE A 108 -1.46 -3.98 0.94
N PHE A 109 -2.01 -2.77 0.82
CA PHE A 109 -1.18 -1.55 0.87
C PHE A 109 -0.76 -1.14 2.27
N LEU A 110 -1.62 -1.32 3.28
CA LEU A 110 -1.29 -0.93 4.65
C LEU A 110 -0.27 -1.88 5.28
N VAL A 111 -0.25 -3.15 4.86
CA VAL A 111 0.70 -4.15 5.39
C VAL A 111 2.00 -4.19 4.58
N GLN A 112 1.93 -4.09 3.26
CA GLN A 112 3.12 -4.26 2.40
C GLN A 112 3.88 -2.97 2.14
N ASN A 113 3.25 -1.80 2.32
CA ASN A 113 3.91 -0.52 2.12
C ASN A 113 4.04 0.24 3.45
N ARG A 114 5.27 0.25 3.99
CA ARG A 114 5.60 0.97 5.24
C ARG A 114 5.28 2.47 5.16
N ALA A 115 5.42 3.10 3.98
CA ALA A 115 5.09 4.51 3.83
C ALA A 115 3.58 4.74 3.98
N CYS A 116 2.73 3.86 3.43
CA CYS A 116 1.28 3.90 3.66
C CYS A 116 0.95 3.70 5.15
N TYR A 117 1.55 2.69 5.78
CA TYR A 117 1.35 2.39 7.21
C TYR A 117 1.60 3.62 8.10
N LEU A 118 2.76 4.28 7.92
CA LEU A 118 3.12 5.49 8.66
C LEU A 118 2.28 6.70 8.27
N PHE A 119 1.96 6.84 6.99
CA PHE A 119 1.15 7.96 6.51
C PHE A 119 -0.23 7.96 7.16
N PHE A 120 -0.87 6.80 7.28
CA PHE A 120 -2.17 6.65 7.94
C PHE A 120 -2.06 6.51 9.47
N GLY A 121 -0.88 6.65 10.06
CA GLY A 121 -0.69 6.72 11.52
C GLY A 121 -1.01 5.41 12.25
N LEU A 122 -0.94 4.27 11.55
CA LEU A 122 -1.25 2.97 12.13
C LEU A 122 -0.24 2.52 13.20
N ASP A 123 0.95 3.13 13.22
CA ASP A 123 1.99 2.97 14.24
C ASP A 123 1.62 3.61 15.58
N SER A 124 0.75 4.62 15.55
CA SER A 124 0.33 5.38 16.73
C SER A 124 -0.93 4.84 17.39
N LEU A 125 -1.61 3.87 16.75
CA LEU A 125 -2.76 3.22 17.36
C LEU A 125 -2.29 2.41 18.57
N PRO A 126 -2.94 2.56 19.73
CA PRO A 126 -2.63 1.70 20.86
C PRO A 126 -2.76 0.25 20.40
N HIS A 127 -1.68 -0.53 20.54
CA HIS A 127 -1.80 -1.98 20.54
C HIS A 127 -2.86 -2.26 21.59
N ARG A 128 -4.02 -2.80 21.17
CA ARG A 128 -5.19 -3.10 22.01
C ARG A 128 -4.64 -3.47 23.38
N ALA A 129 -4.62 -2.51 24.30
CA ALA A 129 -4.23 -2.80 25.66
C ALA A 129 -5.27 -3.83 26.02
N ARG A 130 -4.81 -5.06 26.27
CA ARG A 130 -5.68 -6.14 26.76
C ARG A 130 -6.41 -5.46 27.90
N GLU A 131 -7.69 -5.13 27.69
CA GLU A 131 -8.42 -4.30 28.63
C GLU A 131 -8.23 -5.01 29.95
N ALA A 132 -7.69 -4.29 30.93
CA ALA A 132 -7.65 -4.76 32.29
C ALA A 132 -9.12 -4.85 32.72
N GLU A 133 -9.74 -5.98 32.37
CA GLU A 133 -10.96 -6.46 32.95
C GLU A 133 -10.81 -6.25 34.47
N PRO A 134 -11.70 -5.45 35.10
CA PRO A 134 -11.64 -5.28 36.54
C PRO A 134 -11.70 -6.68 37.13
N ALA A 135 -10.71 -7.04 37.95
CA ALA A 135 -10.52 -8.36 38.54
C ALA A 135 -11.85 -8.98 39.01
N GLN A 136 -12.52 -9.71 38.11
CA GLN A 136 -13.61 -10.60 38.44
C GLN A 136 -12.96 -11.94 38.73
N THR A 137 -13.25 -12.42 39.92
CA THR A 137 -12.84 -13.70 40.47
C THR A 137 -12.98 -14.79 39.43
N SER A 138 -11.84 -15.39 39.09
CA SER A 138 -11.65 -16.62 38.32
C SER A 138 -12.86 -17.56 38.31
N ASP A 139 -13.56 -17.60 37.17
CA ASP A 139 -14.32 -18.76 36.75
C ASP A 139 -13.46 -19.52 35.72
N PRO A 140 -13.13 -20.82 35.89
CA PRO A 140 -12.17 -21.54 35.05
C PRO A 140 -12.65 -21.87 33.62
N GLY A 141 -13.76 -21.29 33.14
CA GLY A 141 -14.46 -21.71 31.91
C GLY A 141 -13.99 -21.07 30.59
N THR A 142 -13.28 -19.94 30.62
CA THR A 142 -13.18 -19.05 29.42
C THR A 142 -11.90 -19.20 28.60
N HIS A 143 -11.06 -20.21 28.86
CA HIS A 143 -9.79 -20.37 28.14
C HIS A 143 -9.96 -20.86 26.69
N GLY A 144 -11.10 -21.51 26.37
CA GLY A 144 -11.39 -22.02 25.03
C GLY A 144 -11.57 -20.93 23.98
N ASP A 145 -12.20 -19.81 24.34
CA ASP A 145 -12.53 -18.74 23.39
C ASP A 145 -11.30 -17.90 23.00
N GLU A 146 -10.33 -17.74 23.90
CA GLU A 146 -9.05 -17.09 23.56
C GLU A 146 -8.19 -17.98 22.64
N ILE A 147 -8.21 -19.30 22.85
CA ILE A 147 -7.51 -20.26 21.99
C ILE A 147 -8.13 -20.24 20.58
N ALA A 148 -9.45 -20.23 20.46
CA ALA A 148 -10.14 -20.16 19.18
C ALA A 148 -9.79 -18.88 18.38
N LYS A 149 -9.77 -17.71 19.04
CA LYS A 149 -9.36 -16.44 18.41
C LYS A 149 -7.90 -16.45 17.96
N GLN A 150 -7.02 -17.10 18.70
CA GLN A 150 -5.61 -17.26 18.33
C GLN A 150 -5.45 -18.18 17.12
N GLU A 151 -6.17 -19.30 17.06
CA GLU A 151 -6.18 -20.22 15.91
C GLU A 151 -6.68 -19.52 14.63
N GLU A 152 -7.69 -18.67 14.73
CA GLU A 152 -8.19 -17.87 13.61
C GLU A 152 -7.12 -16.89 13.08
N CYS A 153 -6.45 -16.16 13.98
CA CYS A 153 -5.36 -15.27 13.60
C CYS A 153 -4.18 -16.02 12.96
N LEU A 154 -3.82 -17.19 13.49
CA LEU A 154 -2.78 -18.04 12.91
C LEU A 154 -3.18 -18.58 11.54
N SER A 155 -4.46 -18.89 11.33
CA SER A 155 -4.99 -19.30 10.03
C SER A 155 -4.84 -18.20 8.98
N ILE A 156 -5.19 -16.95 9.32
CA ILE A 156 -5.02 -15.80 8.44
C ILE A 156 -3.55 -15.59 8.09
N LEU A 157 -2.66 -15.62 9.09
CA LEU A 157 -1.21 -15.47 8.88
C LEU A 157 -0.64 -16.60 8.00
N SER A 158 -1.07 -17.84 8.23
CA SER A 158 -0.70 -18.99 7.39
C SER A 158 -1.12 -18.78 5.94
N GLY A 159 -2.34 -18.29 5.71
CA GLY A 159 -2.84 -17.95 4.38
C GLY A 159 -2.00 -16.87 3.69
N VAL A 160 -1.60 -15.82 4.41
CA VAL A 160 -0.72 -14.76 3.89
C VAL A 160 0.65 -15.33 3.51
N VAL A 161 1.26 -16.16 4.36
CA VAL A 161 2.56 -16.79 4.09
C VAL A 161 2.46 -17.74 2.89
N GLN A 162 1.39 -18.51 2.77
CA GLN A 162 1.17 -19.40 1.63
C GLN A 162 1.03 -18.62 0.32
N LYS A 163 0.30 -17.50 0.34
CA LYS A 163 0.17 -16.61 -0.83
C LYS A 163 1.50 -15.96 -1.21
N GLN A 164 2.30 -15.54 -0.23
CA GLN A 164 3.67 -15.06 -0.48
C GLN A 164 4.55 -16.13 -1.14
N ARG A 165 4.47 -17.39 -0.69
CA ARG A 165 5.19 -18.51 -1.32
C ARG A 165 4.75 -18.74 -2.76
N GLU A 166 3.47 -18.64 -3.05
CA GLU A 166 2.96 -18.77 -4.44
C GLU A 166 3.45 -17.65 -5.35
N ILE A 167 3.40 -16.39 -4.87
CA ILE A 167 3.93 -15.24 -5.61
C ILE A 167 5.43 -15.41 -5.86
N GLY A 168 6.19 -15.85 -4.85
CA GLY A 168 7.61 -16.15 -4.97
C GLY A 168 7.90 -17.20 -6.04
N ARG A 169 7.13 -18.30 -6.08
CA ARG A 169 7.24 -19.33 -7.13
C ARG A 169 6.98 -18.78 -8.52
N ARG A 170 5.90 -17.99 -8.69
CA ARG A 170 5.57 -17.36 -9.98
C ARG A 170 6.67 -16.41 -10.46
N LEU A 171 7.24 -15.62 -9.54
CA LEU A 171 8.34 -14.72 -9.86
C LEU A 171 9.59 -15.51 -10.27
N GLN A 172 9.92 -16.57 -9.53
CA GLN A 172 11.04 -17.45 -9.86
C GLN A 172 10.89 -18.08 -11.24
N SER A 173 9.70 -18.57 -11.61
CA SER A 173 9.43 -19.11 -12.94
C SER A 173 9.61 -18.06 -14.06
N LYS A 174 9.24 -16.80 -13.81
CA LYS A 174 9.48 -15.72 -14.77
C LYS A 174 10.97 -15.40 -14.92
N ILE A 175 11.72 -15.39 -13.80
CA ILE A 175 13.16 -15.16 -13.80
C ILE A 175 13.88 -16.27 -14.58
N THR A 176 13.53 -17.54 -14.35
CA THR A 176 14.16 -18.66 -15.07
C THR A 176 13.82 -18.65 -16.55
N PHE A 177 12.58 -18.31 -16.92
CA PHE A 177 12.19 -18.13 -18.32
C PHE A 177 13.01 -17.02 -18.99
N GLN A 178 13.10 -15.84 -18.36
CA GLN A 178 13.87 -14.72 -18.89
C GLN A 178 15.36 -15.05 -18.99
N ALA A 179 15.94 -15.72 -17.99
CA ALA A 179 17.33 -16.16 -18.03
C ALA A 179 17.60 -17.11 -19.22
N SER A 180 16.68 -18.04 -19.50
CA SER A 180 16.77 -18.92 -20.67
C SER A 180 16.68 -18.15 -21.99
N SER A 181 15.78 -17.16 -22.09
CA SER A 181 15.68 -16.31 -23.28
C SER A 181 16.95 -15.49 -23.52
N VAL A 182 17.55 -14.93 -22.46
CA VAL A 182 18.81 -14.18 -22.54
C VAL A 182 19.95 -15.07 -23.03
N ALA A 183 20.07 -16.29 -22.49
CA ALA A 183 21.10 -17.25 -22.92
C ALA A 183 20.99 -17.58 -24.42
N LYS A 184 19.76 -17.82 -24.92
CA LYS A 184 19.52 -18.08 -26.36
C LYS A 184 19.92 -16.89 -27.24
N LEU A 185 19.60 -15.68 -26.81
CA LEU A 185 19.96 -14.47 -27.56
C LEU A 185 21.48 -14.24 -27.58
N GLN A 186 22.17 -14.57 -26.49
CA GLN A 186 23.64 -14.52 -26.44
C GLN A 186 24.25 -15.52 -27.42
N GLU A 187 23.77 -16.77 -27.44
CA GLU A 187 24.20 -17.80 -28.39
C GLU A 187 23.99 -17.36 -29.86
N GLN A 188 22.81 -16.80 -30.16
CA GLN A 188 22.53 -16.26 -31.51
C GLN A 188 23.46 -15.09 -31.88
N SER A 189 23.75 -14.20 -30.92
CA SER A 189 24.67 -13.08 -31.15
C SER A 189 26.09 -13.56 -31.42
N GLU A 190 26.57 -14.58 -30.72
CA GLU A 190 27.90 -15.16 -30.93
C GLU A 190 27.99 -15.86 -32.29
N ALA A 191 26.97 -16.65 -32.66
CA ALA A 191 26.91 -17.29 -33.97
C ALA A 191 26.90 -16.27 -35.13
N LEU A 192 26.22 -15.14 -34.97
CA LEU A 192 26.24 -14.05 -35.96
C LEU A 192 27.61 -13.37 -36.05
N ARG A 193 28.28 -13.13 -34.91
CA ARG A 193 29.64 -12.55 -34.89
C ARG A 193 30.64 -13.43 -35.64
N GLU A 194 30.60 -14.74 -35.43
CA GLU A 194 31.48 -15.67 -36.15
C GLU A 194 31.19 -15.71 -37.66
N ARG A 195 29.92 -15.57 -38.06
CA ARG A 195 29.56 -15.44 -39.49
C ARG A 195 30.10 -14.17 -40.11
N ILE A 196 29.97 -13.03 -39.43
CA ILE A 196 30.50 -11.73 -39.90
C ILE A 196 32.03 -11.83 -40.08
N LYS A 197 32.74 -12.34 -39.07
CA LYS A 197 34.19 -12.52 -39.11
C LYS A 197 34.64 -13.41 -40.28
N LYS A 198 33.87 -14.46 -40.60
CA LYS A 198 34.15 -15.36 -41.74
C LYS A 198 33.95 -14.68 -43.10
N GLU A 199 32.93 -13.83 -43.23
CA GLU A 199 32.69 -13.08 -44.47
C GLU A 199 33.72 -11.95 -44.66
N GLU A 200 34.11 -11.24 -43.59
CA GLU A 200 35.18 -10.24 -43.64
C GLU A 200 36.52 -10.84 -44.11
N GLY A 201 36.86 -12.06 -43.64
CA GLY A 201 38.05 -12.77 -44.08
C GLY A 201 38.02 -13.21 -45.56
N ARG A 202 36.84 -13.45 -46.14
CA ARG A 202 36.70 -13.78 -47.56
C ARG A 202 36.88 -12.57 -48.47
N VAL A 203 36.35 -11.42 -48.07
CA VAL A 203 36.42 -10.19 -48.87
C VAL A 203 37.83 -9.60 -48.87
N GLY A 204 38.59 -9.74 -47.77
CA GLY A 204 39.94 -9.21 -47.65
C GLY A 204 41.05 -9.99 -48.37
N GLY A 205 40.81 -11.24 -48.82
CA GLY A 205 41.82 -12.11 -49.44
C GLY A 205 41.86 -12.10 -50.98
N GLY A 206 41.06 -11.25 -51.62
CA GLY A 206 40.90 -11.19 -53.08
C GLY A 206 41.56 -9.99 -53.77
N LEU A 207 42.48 -9.29 -53.11
CA LEU A 207 43.24 -8.16 -53.66
C LEU A 207 44.74 -8.46 -53.69
#